data_AF-A0A2W1AZ75-F1
#
_entry.id   AF-A0A2W1AZ75-F1
#
_cell.length_a   1.000
_cell.length_b   1.000
_cell.length_c   1.000
_cell.angle_alpha   90.00
_cell.angle_beta   90.00
_cell.angle_gamma   90.00
#
_symmetry.space_group_name_H-M   'P 1'
#
loop_
_entity.id
_entity.type
_entity.pdbx_description
1 polymer ?
#
loop_
_entity_poly.entity_id
_entity_poly.type
_entity_poly.pdbx_seq_one_letter_code
_entity_poly.pdbx_strand_id
1 'polypeptide(L)' 'MNEVTGVRIKLPELTTTDFKYNFLPVYEKDWFSINLSLDSKEFRGTLGFRIKPPFYFHVGGAWNVRITYFDLLIGFELRF' A
#
# COMPACT_ATOMS: atom_id res chain seq x y z
N MET A 1 -8.50 13.59 0.08
CA MET A 1 -7.67 12.53 -0.52
C MET A 1 -7.13 11.70 0.62
N ASN A 2 -7.41 10.41 0.64
CA ASN A 2 -6.91 9.53 1.69
C ASN A 2 -5.47 9.16 1.34
N GLU A 3 -4.60 9.23 2.33
CA GLU A 3 -3.18 9.02 2.14
C GLU A 3 -2.76 7.87 3.02
N VAL A 4 -2.13 6.86 2.42
CA VAL A 4 -1.58 5.74 3.17
C VAL A 4 -0.10 6.01 3.36
N THR A 5 0.33 5.99 4.62
CA THR A 5 1.73 6.05 5.00
C THR A 5 2.14 4.73 5.62
N GLY A 6 3.40 4.36 5.45
CA GLY A 6 3.87 3.08 5.93
C GLY A 6 5.33 2.80 5.65
N VAL A 7 5.71 1.56 5.93
CA VAL A 7 7.05 1.02 5.74
C VAL A 7 7.07 0.10 4.51
N ARG A 8 7.99 0.39 3.60
CA ARG A 8 8.31 -0.42 2.43
C ARG A 8 9.55 -1.22 2.75
N ILE A 9 9.43 -2.53 2.66
CA ILE A 9 10.52 -3.47 2.87
C ILE A 9 10.97 -3.96 1.50
N LYS A 10 12.21 -3.61 1.11
CA LYS A 10 12.80 -4.07 -0.15
C LYS A 10 13.28 -5.50 -0.03
N LEU A 11 12.95 -6.34 -1.01
CA LEU A 11 13.44 -7.72 -1.08
C LEU A 11 14.35 -7.89 -2.29
N PRO A 12 15.48 -8.64 -2.20
CA PRO A 12 15.93 -9.45 -1.05
C PRO A 12 16.82 -8.67 -0.05
N GLU A 13 17.09 -7.40 -0.30
CA GLU A 13 18.05 -6.59 0.49
C GLU A 13 17.61 -6.36 1.95
N LEU A 14 16.33 -6.59 2.26
CA LEU A 14 15.69 -6.42 3.57
C LEU A 14 15.91 -5.02 4.16
N THR A 15 16.01 -4.01 3.28
CA THR A 15 16.10 -2.61 3.70
C THR A 15 14.70 -2.00 3.81
N THR A 16 14.52 -1.13 4.80
CA THR A 16 13.24 -0.46 5.06
C THR A 16 13.32 1.00 4.63
N THR A 17 12.28 1.47 3.96
CA THR A 17 12.10 2.88 3.57
C THR A 17 10.68 3.32 3.87
N ASP A 18 10.49 4.59 4.20
CA ASP A 18 9.14 5.14 4.31
C ASP A 18 8.50 5.23 2.92
N PHE A 19 7.20 4.97 2.85
CA PHE A 19 6.42 5.25 1.65
C PHE A 19 5.15 6.01 1.98
N LYS A 20 4.70 6.74 0.97
CA LYS A 20 3.42 7.44 0.94
C LYS A 20 2.78 7.20 -0.42
N TYR A 21 1.49 6.91 -0.45
CA TYR A 21 0.75 6.90 -1.71
C TYR A 21 -0.66 7.47 -1.55
N ASN A 22 -1.14 8.06 -2.64
CA ASN A 22 -2.53 8.49 -2.76
C ASN A 22 -3.40 7.26 -2.91
N PHE A 23 -4.31 7.09 -1.96
CA PHE A 23 -5.26 6.00 -1.94
C PHE A 23 -6.26 6.17 -3.10
N LEU A 24 -6.22 5.24 -4.06
CA LEU A 24 -7.15 5.16 -5.18
C LEU A 24 -7.74 3.73 -5.17
N PRO A 25 -8.87 3.52 -4.46
CA PRO A 25 -9.46 2.20 -4.34
C PRO A 25 -10.07 1.81 -5.69
N VAL A 26 -9.77 0.60 -6.14
CA VAL A 26 -10.55 -0.02 -7.22
C VAL A 26 -11.80 -0.71 -6.66
N TYR A 27 -11.82 -0.96 -5.35
CA TYR A 27 -12.97 -1.48 -4.63
C TYR A 27 -12.95 -1.03 -3.18
N GLU A 28 -14.12 -0.65 -2.65
CA GLU A 28 -14.27 -0.16 -1.29
C GLU A 28 -15.54 -0.69 -0.61
N LYS A 29 -15.37 -1.17 0.64
CA LYS A 29 -16.43 -1.51 1.60
C LYS A 29 -16.06 -0.99 2.98
N ASP A 30 -17.05 -0.89 3.86
CA ASP A 30 -16.90 -0.34 5.21
C ASP A 30 -15.85 -1.04 6.08
N TRP A 31 -15.44 -2.26 5.72
CA TRP A 31 -14.50 -3.08 6.48
C TRP A 31 -13.23 -3.45 5.71
N PHE A 32 -13.17 -3.21 4.38
CA PHE A 32 -11.97 -3.44 3.59
C PHE A 32 -11.92 -2.63 2.30
N SER A 33 -10.71 -2.48 1.77
CA SER A 33 -10.47 -1.86 0.46
C SER A 33 -9.41 -2.63 -0.33
N ILE A 34 -9.51 -2.54 -1.65
CA ILE A 34 -8.47 -3.00 -2.57
C ILE A 34 -7.99 -1.79 -3.34
N ASN A 35 -6.67 -1.58 -3.33
CA ASN A 35 -6.05 -0.41 -3.93
C ASN A 35 -5.02 -0.85 -4.94
N LEU A 36 -5.08 -0.24 -6.12
CA LEU A 36 -4.11 -0.45 -7.17
C LEU A 36 -3.61 0.92 -7.61
N SER A 37 -2.30 1.08 -7.68
CA SER A 37 -1.65 2.27 -8.21
C SER A 37 -0.66 1.83 -9.27
N LEU A 38 -0.71 2.49 -10.43
CA LEU A 38 0.20 2.27 -11.53
C LEU A 38 0.91 3.58 -11.86
N ASP A 39 2.23 3.54 -11.85
CA ASP A 39 3.10 4.59 -12.36
C ASP A 39 3.97 3.98 -13.48
N SER A 40 4.53 4.85 -14.32
CA SER A 40 5.50 4.56 -15.39
C SER A 40 6.69 3.67 -15.00
N LYS A 41 6.95 3.50 -13.70
CA LYS A 41 8.08 2.72 -13.16
C LYS A 41 7.65 1.59 -12.23
N GLU A 42 6.40 1.56 -11.78
CA GLU A 42 6.01 0.69 -10.67
C GLU A 42 4.52 0.40 -10.66
N PHE A 43 4.19 -0.86 -10.38
CA PHE A 43 2.85 -1.29 -10.02
C PHE A 43 2.78 -1.54 -8.51
N ARG A 44 1.78 -0.97 -7.84
CA ARG A 44 1.54 -1.15 -6.41
C ARG A 44 0.13 -1.69 -6.20
N GLY A 45 -0.01 -2.69 -5.34
CA GLY A 45 -1.31 -3.21 -4.94
C GLY A 45 -1.37 -3.41 -3.43
N THR A 46 -2.41 -2.92 -2.76
CA THR A 46 -2.61 -3.13 -1.32
C THR A 46 -4.03 -3.57 -1.00
N LEU A 47 -4.15 -4.37 0.06
CA LEU A 47 -5.40 -4.71 0.73
C LEU A 47 -5.45 -3.94 2.05
N GLY A 48 -6.45 -3.10 2.21
CA GLY A 48 -6.75 -2.38 3.45
C GLY A 48 -7.83 -3.10 4.25
N PHE A 49 -7.64 -3.29 5.55
CA PHE A 49 -8.60 -3.91 6.46
C PHE A 49 -8.87 -2.98 7.63
N ARG A 50 -10.15 -2.81 7.98
CA ARG A 50 -10.53 -2.03 9.16
C ARG A 50 -10.18 -2.80 10.43
N ILE A 51 -9.27 -2.28 11.24
CA ILE A 51 -8.99 -2.85 12.57
C ILE A 51 -10.03 -2.33 13.56
N LYS A 52 -10.18 -1.01 13.62
CA LYS A 52 -11.16 -0.30 14.45
C LYS A 52 -11.43 1.05 13.80
N PRO A 53 -12.65 1.59 13.74
CA PRO A 53 -12.85 2.95 13.24
C PRO A 53 -12.00 3.97 14.02
N PRO A 54 -11.36 4.97 13.37
CA PRO A 54 -11.20 5.21 11.93
C PRO A 54 -9.93 4.58 11.30
N PHE A 55 -9.28 3.64 11.99
CA PHE A 55 -8.00 3.03 11.63
C PHE A 55 -8.12 1.80 10.73
N TYR A 56 -7.37 1.84 9.63
CA TYR A 56 -7.21 0.75 8.68
C TYR A 56 -5.74 0.33 8.60
N PHE A 57 -5.52 -0.96 8.42
CA PHE A 57 -4.21 -1.55 8.18
C PHE A 57 -4.11 -2.02 6.74
N HIS A 58 -2.99 -1.73 6.11
CA HIS A 58 -2.73 -2.03 4.72
C HIS A 58 -1.54 -2.97 4.61
N VAL A 59 -1.73 -4.03 3.83
CA VAL A 59 -0.66 -4.93 3.41
C VAL A 59 -0.68 -5.07 1.90
N GLY A 60 0.48 -5.07 1.27
CA GLY A 60 0.53 -5.11 -0.17
C GLY A 60 1.91 -5.31 -0.74
N GLY A 61 1.99 -5.15 -2.06
CA GLY A 61 3.20 -5.32 -2.84
C GLY A 61 3.46 -4.12 -3.72
N ALA A 62 4.73 -3.85 -3.94
CA ALA A 62 5.17 -2.98 -5.03
C ALA A 62 6.12 -3.75 -5.94
N TRP A 63 5.84 -3.75 -7.23
CA TRP A 63 6.69 -4.35 -8.24
C TRP A 63 7.19 -3.28 -9.19
N ASN A 64 8.51 -3.10 -9.23
CA ASN A 64 9.16 -2.20 -10.16
C ASN A 64 9.13 -2.79 -11.58
N VAL A 65 8.68 -2.01 -12.57
CA VAL A 65 8.55 -2.48 -13.96
C VAL A 65 9.92 -2.73 -14.62
N ARG A 66 10.98 -2.06 -14.14
CA ARG A 66 12.34 -2.20 -14.67
C ARG A 66 13.21 -3.21 -13.90
N ILE A 67 12.81 -3.57 -12.69
CA ILE A 67 13.62 -4.38 -11.78
C ILE A 67 12.75 -5.54 -11.28
N THR A 68 13.23 -6.77 -11.42
CA THR A 68 12.49 -8.02 -11.14
C THR A 68 12.28 -8.32 -9.64
N TYR A 69 12.28 -7.29 -8.77
CA TYR A 69 12.10 -7.44 -7.33
C TYR A 69 10.72 -6.96 -6.88
N PHE A 70 10.23 -7.62 -5.83
CA PHE A 70 8.95 -7.36 -5.21
C PHE A 70 9.17 -6.83 -3.80
N ASP A 71 8.62 -5.66 -3.50
CA ASP A 71 8.74 -5.03 -2.20
C ASP A 71 7.45 -5.21 -1.40
N LEU A 72 7.58 -5.50 -0.12
CA LEU A 72 6.44 -5.60 0.80
C LEU A 72 6.06 -4.21 1.30
N LEU A 73 4.77 -3.89 1.21
CA LEU A 73 4.20 -2.64 1.73
C LEU A 73 3.37 -2.94 2.97
N ILE A 74 3.67 -2.26 4.07
CA ILE A 74 2.89 -2.31 5.31
C ILE A 74 2.57 -0.88 5.71
N GLY A 75 1.29 -0.53 5.84
CA GLY A 75 0.89 0.85 6.13
C GLY A 75 -0.39 0.96 6.94
N PHE A 76 -0.71 2.18 7.32
CA PHE A 76 -1.92 2.52 8.06
C PHE A 76 -2.61 3.72 7.41
N GLU A 77 -3.94 3.75 7.49
CA GLU A 77 -4.79 4.85 7.00
C GLU A 77 -5.76 5.26 8.11
N LEU A 78 -5.98 6.57 8.24
CA LEU A 78 -7.09 7.15 8.99
C LEU A 78 -8.18 7.56 8.01
N ARG A 79 -9.39 7.06 8.21
CA ARG A 79 -10.54 7.32 7.35
C ARG A 79 -11.74 7.77 8.18
N PHE A 80 -12.12 9.03 8.01
CA PHE A 80 -13.23 9.70 8.71
C PHE A 80 -14.49 9.70 7.85
#